data_AF-A0A6A7WDP5-F1
#
_entry.id   AF-A0A6A7WDP5-F1
#
_cell.length_a   1.000
_cell.length_b   1.000
_cell.length_c   1.000
_cell.angle_alpha   90.00
_cell.angle_beta   90.00
_cell.angle_gamma   90.00
#
_symmetry.space_group_name_H-M   'P 1'
#
loop_
_entity.id
_entity.type
_entity.pdbx_description
1 polymer ?
#
loop_
_entity_poly.entity_id
_entity_poly.type
_entity_poly.pdbx_seq_one_letter_code
_entity_poly.pdbx_strand_id
1 'polypeptide(L)'
;MKKFFTLIAAVAMAASVNAQGTYAVQVGDNFNAGDKITSVDNITLTYMENAGTAFKTGKAMGNWADADFVAYVSGQNSGKLVSGAEPTGCVYKFETKKAGSLTVGVQLNGGKGFHVLDATFAEVTLASYNLPSAKDGASQTFDKNEKDENILALKSNGVVKINVAEGGTYYVLCTGSKLGFYGFKYEVGSPTGISSVKAEAANEGATFNLLGQKVASNAKGIVIKNGKKFINK
;
A
#
# COMPACT_ATOMS: atom_id res chain seq x y z
N MET A 1 26.11 22.01 -17.14
CA MET A 1 26.34 20.60 -17.54
C MET A 1 24.99 19.95 -17.78
N LYS A 2 24.73 19.51 -19.01
CA LYS A 2 23.45 18.89 -19.41
C LYS A 2 23.36 17.51 -18.73
N LYS A 3 22.38 17.32 -17.84
CA LYS A 3 22.17 16.05 -17.14
C LYS A 3 21.57 15.05 -18.12
N PHE A 4 22.34 14.01 -18.45
CA PHE A 4 21.85 12.86 -19.20
C PHE A 4 20.88 12.09 -18.31
N PHE A 5 19.60 12.04 -18.72
CA PHE A 5 18.62 11.12 -18.15
C PHE A 5 18.85 9.76 -18.82
N THR A 6 19.50 8.83 -18.12
CA THR A 6 19.62 7.44 -18.59
C THR A 6 18.34 6.70 -18.25
N LEU A 7 17.53 6.40 -19.26
CA LEU A 7 16.36 5.54 -19.14
C LEU A 7 16.84 4.08 -19.00
N ILE A 8 16.74 3.49 -17.81
CA ILE A 8 17.02 2.07 -17.61
C ILE A 8 15.75 1.29 -18.00
N ALA A 9 15.82 0.56 -19.10
CA ALA A 9 14.76 -0.34 -19.54
C ALA A 9 14.84 -1.65 -18.74
N ALA A 10 13.95 -1.83 -17.75
CA ALA A 10 13.75 -3.11 -17.07
C ALA A 10 12.81 -4.00 -17.89
N VAL A 11 13.11 -5.31 -17.96
CA VAL A 11 12.33 -6.32 -18.68
C VAL A 11 10.98 -6.51 -18.01
N ALA A 12 9.89 -6.13 -18.70
CA ALA A 12 8.52 -6.39 -18.26
C ALA A 12 8.07 -7.78 -18.76
N MET A 13 7.65 -8.66 -17.85
CA MET A 13 6.85 -9.84 -18.21
C MET A 13 5.37 -9.47 -18.16
N ALA A 14 4.74 -9.33 -19.33
CA ALA A 14 3.29 -9.10 -19.43
C ALA A 14 2.55 -10.45 -19.38
N ALA A 15 1.83 -10.72 -18.29
CA ALA A 15 0.85 -11.80 -18.24
C ALA A 15 -0.56 -11.22 -18.46
N SER A 16 -1.26 -11.73 -19.46
CA SER A 16 -2.57 -11.28 -19.93
C SER A 16 -3.74 -11.56 -18.97
N VAL A 17 -4.84 -10.82 -19.19
CA VAL A 17 -6.24 -10.90 -18.71
C VAL A 17 -6.67 -10.24 -17.38
N ASN A 18 -5.76 -9.59 -16.65
CA ASN A 18 -6.07 -8.39 -15.85
C ASN A 18 -4.93 -7.40 -16.11
N ALA A 19 -5.18 -6.09 -16.21
CA ALA A 19 -4.13 -5.09 -16.48
C ALA A 19 -3.23 -4.85 -15.25
N GLN A 20 -2.72 -5.94 -14.64
CA GLN A 20 -1.77 -5.94 -13.56
C GLN A 20 -0.36 -5.95 -14.14
N GLY A 21 0.39 -4.88 -13.90
CA GLY A 21 1.81 -4.81 -14.25
C GLY A 21 2.70 -4.93 -13.03
N THR A 22 3.86 -5.54 -13.22
CA THR A 22 4.86 -5.77 -12.17
C THR A 22 6.18 -5.11 -12.56
N TYR A 23 6.79 -4.42 -11.61
CA TYR A 23 8.19 -4.03 -11.66
C TYR A 23 8.90 -4.65 -10.45
N ALA A 24 10.01 -5.34 -10.69
CA ALA A 24 10.81 -5.98 -9.66
C ALA A 24 12.29 -5.61 -9.81
N VAL A 25 12.90 -5.18 -8.71
CA VAL A 25 14.33 -4.90 -8.62
C VAL A 25 15.12 -6.19 -8.82
N GLN A 26 16.19 -6.13 -9.59
CA GLN A 26 17.11 -7.23 -9.84
C GLN A 26 18.40 -7.08 -9.03
N VAL A 27 19.11 -8.20 -8.88
CA VAL A 27 20.46 -8.20 -8.27
C VAL A 27 21.40 -7.42 -9.18
N GLY A 28 22.16 -6.49 -8.60
CA GLY A 28 23.08 -5.66 -9.37
C GLY A 28 22.48 -4.36 -9.91
N ASP A 29 21.17 -4.14 -9.79
CA ASP A 29 20.56 -2.89 -10.23
C ASP A 29 21.15 -1.69 -9.48
N ASN A 30 21.40 -0.60 -10.20
CA ASN A 30 21.93 0.64 -9.67
C ASN A 30 20.99 1.80 -10.02
N PHE A 31 20.60 2.56 -9.00
CA PHE A 31 19.72 3.72 -9.14
C PHE A 31 20.33 4.95 -8.47
N ASN A 32 19.94 6.12 -8.95
CA ASN A 32 20.24 7.42 -8.40
C ASN A 32 18.96 8.14 -7.97
N ALA A 33 19.12 9.13 -7.08
CA ALA A 33 18.04 10.04 -6.74
C ALA A 33 17.45 10.69 -8.00
N GLY A 34 16.14 10.54 -8.19
CA GLY A 34 15.37 11.07 -9.31
C GLY A 34 15.17 10.07 -10.46
N ASP A 35 15.77 8.88 -10.42
CA ASP A 35 15.51 7.85 -11.42
C ASP A 35 14.03 7.44 -11.40
N LYS A 36 13.47 7.21 -12.59
CA LYS A 36 12.06 6.89 -12.78
C LYS A 36 11.87 5.53 -13.42
N ILE A 37 10.85 4.81 -12.97
CA ILE A 37 10.38 3.58 -13.58
C ILE A 37 9.01 3.81 -14.18
N THR A 38 8.90 3.56 -15.48
CA THR A 38 7.69 3.72 -16.30
C THR A 38 7.37 2.45 -17.09
N SER A 39 7.94 1.31 -16.71
CA SER A 39 7.74 0.02 -17.38
C SER A 39 6.38 -0.62 -17.09
N VAL A 40 5.64 -0.08 -16.11
CA VAL A 40 4.27 -0.49 -15.79
C VAL A 40 3.33 0.63 -16.18
N ASP A 41 2.32 0.32 -17.00
CA ASP A 41 1.37 1.31 -17.48
C ASP A 41 0.60 1.99 -16.35
N ASN A 42 0.24 3.25 -16.57
CA ASN A 42 -0.56 4.09 -15.68
C ASN A 42 0.03 4.38 -14.29
N ILE A 43 1.30 4.06 -14.06
CA ILE A 43 2.00 4.41 -12.84
C ILE A 43 3.46 4.77 -13.12
N THR A 44 4.00 5.70 -12.34
CA THR A 44 5.42 6.05 -12.38
C THR A 44 5.97 5.98 -10.97
N LEU A 45 7.02 5.18 -10.76
CA LEU A 45 7.83 5.22 -9.55
C LEU A 45 8.98 6.23 -9.76
N THR A 46 9.27 7.03 -8.74
CA THR A 46 10.49 7.83 -8.64
C THR A 46 11.27 7.40 -7.40
N TYR A 47 12.55 7.07 -7.59
CA TYR A 47 13.51 6.82 -6.52
C TYR A 47 13.92 8.15 -5.87
N MET A 48 13.44 8.44 -4.67
CA MET A 48 13.76 9.67 -3.96
C MET A 48 14.89 9.44 -2.96
N GLU A 49 15.85 10.36 -2.98
CA GLU A 49 16.96 10.48 -2.03
C GLU A 49 17.41 11.94 -1.99
N ASN A 50 18.36 12.26 -1.11
CA ASN A 50 19.10 13.51 -1.18
C ASN A 50 19.77 13.66 -2.56
N ALA A 51 19.67 14.84 -3.14
CA ALA A 51 20.17 15.12 -4.49
C ALA A 51 21.63 14.67 -4.67
N GLY A 52 21.88 13.92 -5.75
CA GLY A 52 23.21 13.38 -6.06
C GLY A 52 23.58 12.10 -5.30
N THR A 53 22.67 11.54 -4.50
CA THR A 53 22.92 10.29 -3.77
C THR A 53 22.50 9.09 -4.61
N ALA A 54 23.43 8.16 -4.80
CA ALA A 54 23.15 6.85 -5.37
C ALA A 54 22.53 5.93 -4.31
N PHE A 55 21.57 5.11 -4.73
CA PHE A 55 21.05 4.01 -3.92
C PHE A 55 22.11 2.90 -3.79
N LYS A 56 21.95 2.04 -2.80
CA LYS A 56 22.75 0.82 -2.70
C LYS A 56 22.44 -0.10 -3.88
N THR A 57 23.44 -0.83 -4.36
CA THR A 57 23.23 -1.85 -5.41
C THR A 57 22.18 -2.88 -4.98
N GLY A 58 21.31 -3.27 -5.91
CA GLY A 58 20.28 -4.28 -5.72
C GLY A 58 20.86 -5.57 -5.13
N LYS A 59 20.36 -5.95 -3.95
CA LYS A 59 20.86 -7.08 -3.17
C LYS A 59 19.90 -8.25 -3.23
N ALA A 60 20.44 -9.44 -3.49
CA ALA A 60 19.70 -10.69 -3.42
C ALA A 60 19.10 -10.92 -2.02
N MET A 61 17.78 -11.04 -1.99
CA MET A 61 16.98 -11.41 -0.83
C MET A 61 15.58 -11.69 -1.37
N GLY A 62 15.02 -12.85 -1.08
CA GLY A 62 13.63 -13.14 -1.47
C GLY A 62 12.65 -12.42 -0.55
N ASN A 63 11.61 -11.83 -1.13
CA ASN A 63 10.43 -11.42 -0.38
C ASN A 63 9.69 -12.68 0.11
N TRP A 64 9.16 -12.63 1.32
CA TRP A 64 8.49 -13.76 1.97
C TRP A 64 7.00 -13.85 1.65
N ALA A 65 6.42 -12.79 1.08
CA ALA A 65 5.01 -12.70 0.76
C ALA A 65 4.73 -12.77 -0.76
N ASP A 66 5.74 -12.51 -1.60
CA ASP A 66 5.57 -12.45 -3.06
C ASP A 66 6.83 -12.95 -3.78
N ALA A 67 6.71 -14.05 -4.53
CA ALA A 67 7.84 -14.73 -5.14
C ALA A 67 8.45 -13.97 -6.33
N ASP A 68 7.73 -13.01 -6.91
CA ASP A 68 8.24 -12.19 -8.03
C ASP A 68 9.35 -11.22 -7.57
N PHE A 69 9.46 -11.00 -6.27
CA PHE A 69 10.39 -10.07 -5.64
C PHE A 69 11.61 -10.82 -5.07
N VAL A 70 12.71 -10.82 -5.85
CA VAL A 70 13.92 -11.61 -5.57
C VAL A 70 15.13 -10.80 -5.10
N ALA A 71 15.05 -9.48 -5.21
CA ALA A 71 16.07 -8.55 -4.74
C ALA A 71 15.43 -7.26 -4.24
N TYR A 72 16.17 -6.50 -3.44
CA TYR A 72 15.75 -5.18 -3.00
C TYR A 72 16.89 -4.17 -3.09
N VAL A 73 16.50 -2.91 -3.20
CA VAL A 73 17.37 -1.74 -3.12
C VAL A 73 16.99 -0.90 -1.90
N SER A 74 17.92 -0.09 -1.40
CA SER A 74 17.62 0.92 -0.37
C SER A 74 18.48 2.16 -0.59
N GLY A 75 17.98 3.31 -0.17
CA GLY A 75 18.76 4.54 -0.15
C GLY A 75 19.91 4.46 0.86
N GLN A 76 20.70 5.53 0.91
CA GLN A 76 21.79 5.67 1.87
C GLN A 76 21.32 6.31 3.18
N ASN A 77 20.34 7.22 3.10
CA ASN A 77 19.77 7.90 4.26
C ASN A 77 18.45 7.26 4.67
N SER A 78 18.13 7.32 5.96
CA SER A 78 16.78 6.95 6.43
C SER A 78 15.74 7.90 5.84
N GLY A 79 14.53 7.39 5.63
CA GLY A 79 13.40 8.26 5.29
C GLY A 79 13.13 9.26 6.42
N LYS A 80 12.72 10.47 6.05
CA LYS A 80 12.42 11.56 6.98
C LYS A 80 11.13 12.24 6.58
N LEU A 81 10.21 12.34 7.53
CA LEU A 81 9.03 13.19 7.41
C LEU A 81 9.45 14.67 7.47
N VAL A 82 8.79 15.50 6.66
CA VAL A 82 8.98 16.96 6.65
C VAL A 82 7.61 17.61 6.80
N SER A 83 7.49 18.55 7.73
CA SER A 83 6.21 19.23 7.96
C SER A 83 5.83 20.07 6.75
N GLY A 84 4.66 19.81 6.15
CA GLY A 84 4.11 20.56 5.03
C GLY A 84 4.89 20.42 3.71
N ALA A 85 5.76 19.41 3.58
CA ALA A 85 6.57 19.20 2.37
C ALA A 85 6.82 17.71 2.11
N GLU A 86 7.33 17.41 0.92
CA GLU A 86 7.68 16.04 0.54
C GLU A 86 8.68 15.42 1.52
N PRO A 87 8.51 14.14 1.88
CA PRO A 87 9.50 13.43 2.68
C PRO A 87 10.83 13.31 1.93
N THR A 88 11.92 13.22 2.69
CA THR A 88 13.31 13.17 2.16
C THR A 88 14.04 11.92 2.62
N GLY A 89 15.25 11.69 2.10
CA GLY A 89 15.99 10.46 2.31
C GLY A 89 15.42 9.31 1.48
N CYS A 90 15.54 8.06 1.96
CA CYS A 90 15.08 6.87 1.24
C CYS A 90 13.55 6.82 1.17
N VAL A 91 13.00 7.28 0.05
CA VAL A 91 11.55 7.36 -0.22
C VAL A 91 11.26 6.82 -1.62
N TYR A 92 10.13 6.14 -1.77
CA TYR A 92 9.63 5.67 -3.06
C TYR A 92 8.33 6.41 -3.38
N LYS A 93 8.39 7.29 -4.38
CA LYS A 93 7.24 8.12 -4.81
C LYS A 93 6.53 7.45 -5.97
N PHE A 94 5.22 7.33 -5.90
CA PHE A 94 4.37 6.78 -6.94
C PHE A 94 3.40 7.84 -7.44
N GLU A 95 3.30 8.00 -8.75
CA GLU A 95 2.34 8.87 -9.42
C GLU A 95 1.44 8.02 -10.32
N THR A 96 0.13 8.05 -10.11
CA THR A 96 -0.84 7.19 -10.81
C THR A 96 -1.66 7.97 -11.82
N LYS A 97 -1.82 7.45 -13.03
CA LYS A 97 -2.68 8.01 -14.08
C LYS A 97 -4.11 7.48 -14.01
N LYS A 98 -4.33 6.36 -13.34
CA LYS A 98 -5.65 5.75 -13.14
C LYS A 98 -5.82 5.30 -11.70
N ALA A 99 -7.07 5.22 -11.26
CA ALA A 99 -7.40 4.62 -9.98
C ALA A 99 -7.12 3.11 -10.04
N GLY A 100 -6.83 2.50 -8.90
CA GLY A 100 -6.53 1.08 -8.83
C GLY A 100 -5.97 0.66 -7.50
N SER A 101 -5.15 -0.38 -7.52
CA SER A 101 -4.44 -0.85 -6.34
C SER A 101 -2.95 -0.96 -6.57
N LEU A 102 -2.18 -0.56 -5.57
CA LEU A 102 -0.72 -0.57 -5.57
C LEU A 102 -0.23 -1.48 -4.45
N THR A 103 0.45 -2.56 -4.82
CA THR A 103 1.16 -3.45 -3.90
C THR A 103 2.65 -3.12 -3.96
N VAL A 104 3.28 -2.87 -2.80
CA VAL A 104 4.70 -2.50 -2.69
C VAL A 104 5.43 -3.56 -1.89
N GLY A 105 6.50 -4.12 -2.46
CA GLY A 105 7.38 -5.05 -1.76
C GLY A 105 8.41 -4.31 -0.90
N VAL A 106 8.47 -4.61 0.39
CA VAL A 106 9.28 -3.88 1.37
C VAL A 106 10.12 -4.78 2.26
N GLN A 107 11.31 -4.30 2.64
CA GLN A 107 12.05 -4.76 3.82
C GLN A 107 11.92 -3.70 4.91
N LEU A 108 11.10 -3.99 5.92
CA LEU A 108 10.85 -3.12 7.05
C LEU A 108 11.55 -3.67 8.29
N ASN A 109 12.39 -2.87 8.93
CA ASN A 109 13.04 -3.24 10.18
C ASN A 109 12.07 -3.11 11.36
N GLY A 110 12.21 -4.00 12.36
CA GLY A 110 11.41 -3.94 13.59
C GLY A 110 11.62 -2.63 14.35
N GLY A 111 10.55 -2.12 14.96
CA GLY A 111 10.52 -0.89 15.74
C GLY A 111 10.74 0.41 14.94
N LYS A 112 10.66 0.37 13.61
CA LYS A 112 10.85 1.54 12.74
C LYS A 112 9.53 1.98 12.13
N GLY A 113 9.25 3.28 12.20
CA GLY A 113 7.99 3.86 11.72
C GLY A 113 7.83 3.64 10.24
N PHE A 114 6.73 3.03 9.83
CA PHE A 114 6.37 2.80 8.44
C PHE A 114 5.26 3.75 8.03
N HIS A 115 5.44 4.38 6.87
CA HIS A 115 4.57 5.46 6.42
C HIS A 115 4.21 5.26 4.95
N VAL A 116 2.93 5.49 4.66
CA VAL A 116 2.45 5.68 3.29
C VAL A 116 1.68 6.98 3.27
N LEU A 117 2.20 7.98 2.57
CA LEU A 117 1.61 9.32 2.55
C LEU A 117 0.97 9.61 1.20
N ASP A 118 -0.09 10.42 1.18
CA ASP A 118 -0.67 10.94 -0.05
C ASP A 118 -0.03 12.27 -0.51
N ALA A 119 -0.61 12.91 -1.53
CA ALA A 119 -0.16 14.20 -2.07
C ALA A 119 -0.22 15.36 -1.06
N THR A 120 -1.05 15.22 -0.01
CA THR A 120 -1.20 16.19 1.09
C THR A 120 -0.30 15.85 2.29
N PHE A 121 0.52 14.81 2.16
CA PHE A 121 1.38 14.25 3.21
C PHE A 121 0.59 13.66 4.40
N ALA A 122 -0.67 13.28 4.18
CA ALA A 122 -1.48 12.58 5.16
C ALA A 122 -1.27 11.06 5.06
N GLU A 123 -1.38 10.36 6.20
CA GLU A 123 -1.28 8.89 6.24
C GLU A 123 -2.40 8.22 5.45
N VAL A 124 -2.02 7.26 4.62
CA VAL A 124 -2.91 6.45 3.80
C VAL A 124 -3.18 5.13 4.49
N THR A 125 -4.46 4.84 4.70
CA THR A 125 -4.89 3.53 5.21
C THR A 125 -4.50 2.42 4.25
N LEU A 126 -3.79 1.41 4.76
CA LEU A 126 -3.46 0.21 4.01
C LEU A 126 -4.74 -0.58 3.71
N ALA A 127 -4.91 -1.00 2.46
CA ALA A 127 -6.00 -1.89 2.05
C ALA A 127 -5.77 -3.31 2.57
N SER A 128 -4.52 -3.78 2.54
CA SER A 128 -4.07 -5.01 3.18
C SER A 128 -2.55 -5.03 3.31
N TYR A 129 -2.01 -6.01 4.02
CA TYR A 129 -0.57 -6.26 4.10
C TYR A 129 -0.31 -7.73 4.40
N ASN A 130 0.87 -8.21 3.98
CA ASN A 130 1.44 -9.48 4.43
C ASN A 130 2.90 -9.23 4.80
N LEU A 131 3.15 -9.07 6.10
CA LEU A 131 4.43 -8.67 6.67
C LEU A 131 4.91 -9.70 7.71
N PRO A 132 5.28 -10.91 7.27
CA PRO A 132 5.68 -11.97 8.19
C PRO A 132 7.08 -11.72 8.75
N SER A 133 7.39 -12.27 9.92
CA SER A 133 8.72 -12.16 10.56
C SER A 133 9.72 -13.21 10.04
N ALA A 134 9.24 -14.20 9.29
CA ALA A 134 10.02 -15.23 8.62
C ALA A 134 9.29 -15.70 7.36
N LYS A 135 9.99 -16.41 6.46
CA LYS A 135 9.39 -17.03 5.28
C LYS A 135 8.29 -18.01 5.70
N ASP A 136 7.17 -18.01 4.96
CA ASP A 136 6.00 -18.85 5.18
C ASP A 136 5.30 -18.63 6.55
N GLY A 137 5.69 -17.58 7.28
CA GLY A 137 5.06 -17.17 8.53
C GLY A 137 3.75 -16.41 8.30
N ALA A 138 2.94 -16.32 9.36
CA ALA A 138 1.78 -15.42 9.37
C ALA A 138 2.23 -13.95 9.36
N SER A 139 1.39 -13.07 8.79
CA SER A 139 1.64 -11.64 8.85
C SER A 139 1.63 -11.14 10.30
N GLN A 140 2.59 -10.28 10.63
CA GLN A 140 2.56 -9.50 11.87
C GLN A 140 1.46 -8.43 11.79
N THR A 141 0.97 -7.97 12.93
CA THR A 141 0.11 -6.78 13.05
C THR A 141 0.96 -5.54 13.29
N PHE A 142 0.45 -4.37 12.89
CA PHE A 142 1.07 -3.10 13.25
C PHE A 142 0.76 -2.74 14.71
N ASP A 143 1.80 -2.36 15.43
CA ASP A 143 1.70 -1.65 16.71
C ASP A 143 2.05 -0.17 16.50
N LYS A 144 1.94 0.61 17.57
CA LYS A 144 2.33 2.03 17.60
C LYS A 144 3.56 2.23 18.47
N ASN A 145 4.49 3.05 18.00
CA ASN A 145 5.60 3.52 18.82
C ASN A 145 5.20 4.80 19.60
N GLU A 146 6.14 5.35 20.38
CA GLU A 146 5.94 6.58 21.17
C GLU A 146 5.59 7.83 20.33
N LYS A 147 5.80 7.77 19.02
CA LYS A 147 5.49 8.84 18.06
C LYS A 147 4.19 8.58 17.28
N ASP A 148 3.42 7.57 17.69
CA ASP A 148 2.20 7.09 17.00
C ASP A 148 2.46 6.61 15.55
N GLU A 149 3.68 6.17 15.25
CA GLU A 149 4.03 5.61 13.94
C GLU A 149 3.69 4.11 13.92
N ASN A 150 3.23 3.61 12.77
CA ASN A 150 3.00 2.18 12.56
C ASN A 150 4.34 1.43 12.58
N ILE A 151 4.51 0.45 13.47
CA ILE A 151 5.72 -0.36 13.59
C ILE A 151 5.41 -1.86 13.58
N LEU A 152 6.40 -2.67 13.20
CA LEU A 152 6.39 -4.12 13.42
C LEU A 152 7.32 -4.46 14.58
N ALA A 153 7.01 -5.54 15.32
CA ALA A 153 7.90 -6.04 16.36
C ALA A 153 9.23 -6.56 15.78
N LEU A 154 9.16 -7.36 14.71
CA LEU A 154 10.31 -7.96 14.04
C LEU A 154 10.43 -7.49 12.59
N LYS A 155 11.65 -7.56 12.07
CA LYS A 155 11.94 -7.26 10.67
C LYS A 155 11.09 -8.15 9.75
N SER A 156 10.54 -7.56 8.69
CA SER A 156 9.78 -8.25 7.66
C SER A 156 10.32 -7.99 6.26
N ASN A 157 10.27 -9.00 5.41
CA ASN A 157 10.40 -8.88 3.95
C ASN A 157 9.06 -9.27 3.35
N GLY A 158 8.15 -8.32 3.20
CA GLY A 158 6.77 -8.59 2.87
C GLY A 158 6.21 -7.57 1.90
N VAL A 159 4.89 -7.47 1.84
CA VAL A 159 4.19 -6.55 0.95
C VAL A 159 3.15 -5.74 1.72
N VAL A 160 2.93 -4.52 1.27
CA VAL A 160 1.79 -3.68 1.66
C VAL A 160 0.96 -3.35 0.43
N LYS A 161 -0.34 -3.19 0.60
CA LYS A 161 -1.27 -2.82 -0.47
C LYS A 161 -2.06 -1.58 -0.07
N ILE A 162 -2.15 -0.60 -0.98
CA ILE A 162 -3.02 0.57 -0.85
C ILE A 162 -3.97 0.67 -2.05
N ASN A 163 -5.11 1.31 -1.81
CA ASN A 163 -5.97 1.79 -2.90
C ASN A 163 -5.43 3.15 -3.35
N VAL A 164 -5.36 3.35 -4.66
CA VAL A 164 -4.83 4.57 -5.26
C VAL A 164 -5.86 5.22 -6.17
N ALA A 165 -5.88 6.55 -6.18
CA ALA A 165 -6.78 7.36 -6.97
C ALA A 165 -6.20 7.65 -8.38
N GLU A 166 -7.07 8.06 -9.30
CA GLU A 166 -6.64 8.64 -10.57
C GLU A 166 -5.96 9.99 -10.33
N GLY A 167 -4.78 10.20 -10.93
CA GLY A 167 -3.97 11.39 -10.67
C GLY A 167 -3.33 11.42 -9.27
N GLY A 168 -3.33 10.30 -8.55
CA GLY A 168 -2.81 10.22 -7.18
C GLY A 168 -1.29 10.31 -7.11
N THR A 169 -0.79 10.82 -5.97
CA THR A 169 0.63 10.79 -5.61
C THR A 169 0.77 10.15 -4.23
N TYR A 170 1.72 9.23 -4.11
CA TYR A 170 1.95 8.45 -2.88
C TYR A 170 3.43 8.35 -2.55
N TYR A 171 3.77 8.38 -1.27
CA TYR A 171 5.14 8.25 -0.77
C TYR A 171 5.23 7.08 0.19
N VAL A 172 6.11 6.13 -0.08
CA VAL A 172 6.35 4.98 0.80
C VAL A 172 7.75 5.11 1.40
N LEU A 173 7.82 5.12 2.73
CA LEU A 173 9.07 5.30 3.45
C LEU A 173 9.06 4.66 4.84
N CYS A 174 10.24 4.69 5.48
CA CYS A 174 10.41 4.31 6.87
C CYS A 174 11.24 5.37 7.60
N THR A 175 10.83 5.76 8.80
CA THR A 175 11.59 6.66 9.67
C THR A 175 12.57 5.88 10.55
N GLY A 176 13.76 6.43 10.77
CA GLY A 176 14.79 5.79 11.60
C GLY A 176 15.46 4.55 10.98
N SER A 177 15.13 4.21 9.73
CA SER A 177 15.83 3.23 8.89
C SER A 177 15.67 3.56 7.42
N LYS A 178 16.58 3.07 6.58
CA LYS A 178 16.37 2.95 5.14
C LYS A 178 15.37 1.82 4.87
N LEU A 179 14.31 2.11 4.12
CA LEU A 179 13.33 1.11 3.71
C LEU A 179 13.89 0.33 2.52
N GLY A 180 13.95 -1.00 2.63
CA GLY A 180 14.27 -1.81 1.46
C GLY A 180 13.05 -1.89 0.53
N PHE A 181 13.27 -1.75 -0.77
CA PHE A 181 12.25 -1.79 -1.79
C PHE A 181 12.55 -2.86 -2.82
N TYR A 182 11.59 -3.76 -2.99
CA TYR A 182 11.71 -4.89 -3.90
C TYR A 182 11.15 -4.61 -5.28
N GLY A 183 10.24 -3.64 -5.39
CA GLY A 183 9.39 -3.46 -6.55
C GLY A 183 7.96 -3.17 -6.18
N PHE A 184 7.10 -3.12 -7.19
CA PHE A 184 5.67 -2.92 -7.03
C PHE A 184 4.86 -3.71 -8.05
N LYS A 185 3.62 -4.00 -7.69
CA LYS A 185 2.57 -4.44 -8.60
C LYS A 185 1.48 -3.39 -8.63
N TYR A 186 1.00 -3.06 -9.81
CA TYR A 186 -0.06 -2.09 -9.98
C TYR A 186 -1.14 -2.68 -10.87
N GLU A 187 -2.37 -2.58 -10.39
CA GLU A 187 -3.56 -3.07 -11.07
C GLU A 187 -4.53 -1.91 -11.24
N VAL A 188 -4.84 -1.57 -12.49
CA VAL A 188 -5.86 -0.57 -12.79
C VAL A 188 -7.20 -1.10 -12.30
N GLY A 189 -7.88 -0.31 -11.47
CA GLY A 189 -9.22 -0.66 -11.02
C GLY A 189 -10.16 -0.66 -12.21
N SER A 190 -11.04 -1.65 -12.29
CA SER A 190 -12.24 -1.50 -13.13
C SER A 190 -12.94 -0.21 -12.69
N PRO A 191 -13.48 0.63 -13.60
CA PRO A 191 -14.23 1.83 -13.23
C PRO A 191 -15.49 1.43 -12.48
N THR A 192 -15.35 1.09 -11.21
CA THR A 192 -16.47 0.93 -10.31
C THR A 192 -16.88 2.36 -9.98
N GLY A 193 -17.94 2.84 -10.63
CA GLY A 193 -18.69 4.05 -10.24
C GLY A 193 -19.35 3.88 -8.87
N ILE A 194 -18.65 3.26 -7.92
CA ILE A 194 -19.03 2.96 -6.56
C ILE A 194 -17.81 3.38 -5.73
N SER A 195 -17.76 4.65 -5.37
CA SER A 195 -17.03 5.06 -4.18
C SER A 195 -17.63 4.25 -3.03
N SER A 196 -16.80 3.44 -2.37
CA SER A 196 -17.09 2.67 -1.15
C SER A 196 -18.43 3.02 -0.49
N VAL A 197 -19.40 2.11 -0.54
CA VAL A 197 -20.58 2.21 0.31
C VAL A 197 -20.06 2.11 1.73
N LYS A 198 -20.01 3.25 2.43
CA LYS A 198 -19.82 3.27 3.87
C LYS A 198 -20.92 2.34 4.41
N ALA A 199 -20.53 1.23 5.03
CA ALA A 199 -21.48 0.40 5.75
C ALA A 199 -21.91 1.20 6.98
N GLU A 200 -22.78 2.18 6.78
CA GLU A 200 -23.55 2.75 7.86
C GLU A 200 -24.31 1.58 8.48
N ALA A 201 -24.25 1.46 9.81
CA ALA A 201 -25.06 0.49 10.52
C ALA A 201 -26.49 0.62 10.00
N ALA A 202 -27.06 -0.46 9.46
CA ALA A 202 -28.40 -0.41 8.90
C ALA A 202 -29.32 0.21 9.95
N ASN A 203 -29.91 1.37 9.64
CA ASN A 203 -31.00 1.93 10.45
C ASN A 203 -31.98 0.80 10.72
N GLU A 204 -32.48 0.66 11.96
CA GLU A 204 -33.49 -0.35 12.26
C GLU A 204 -34.67 -0.14 11.28
N GLY A 205 -34.79 -1.05 10.31
CA GLY A 205 -35.87 -1.01 9.35
C GLY A 205 -37.22 -1.12 10.07
N ALA A 206 -38.29 -0.73 9.38
CA ALA A 206 -39.64 -0.89 9.91
C ALA A 206 -39.85 -2.32 10.45
N THR A 207 -40.47 -2.42 11.62
CA THR A 207 -40.78 -3.71 12.26
C THR A 207 -42.14 -4.18 11.76
N PHE A 208 -42.24 -5.46 11.37
CA PHE A 208 -43.48 -6.07 10.90
C PHE A 208 -43.85 -7.27 11.76
N ASN A 209 -45.14 -7.56 11.87
CA ASN A 209 -45.61 -8.85 12.41
C ASN A 209 -45.53 -9.94 11.33
N LEU A 210 -45.86 -11.18 11.70
CA LEU A 210 -45.82 -12.33 10.78
C LEU A 210 -46.84 -12.23 9.62
N LEU A 211 -47.84 -11.35 9.73
CA LEU A 211 -48.85 -11.07 8.72
C LEU A 211 -48.43 -9.92 7.77
N GLY A 212 -47.22 -9.38 7.93
CA GLY A 212 -46.71 -8.28 7.10
C GLY A 212 -47.25 -6.90 7.47
N GLN A 213 -47.91 -6.74 8.61
CA GLN A 213 -48.37 -5.44 9.09
C GLN A 213 -47.24 -4.73 9.83
N LYS A 214 -47.06 -3.43 9.56
CA LYS A 214 -46.09 -2.60 10.29
C LYS A 214 -46.55 -2.43 11.74
N VAL A 215 -45.64 -2.68 12.67
CA VAL A 215 -45.84 -2.58 14.12
C VAL A 215 -44.75 -1.72 14.76
N ALA A 216 -44.94 -1.32 16.01
CA ALA A 216 -43.92 -0.64 16.79
C ALA A 216 -42.68 -1.55 17.00
N SER A 217 -41.49 -0.96 17.13
CA SER A 217 -40.23 -1.70 17.26
C SER A 217 -40.13 -2.56 18.52
N ASN A 218 -40.95 -2.26 19.53
CA ASN A 218 -41.08 -2.96 20.81
C ASN A 218 -42.33 -3.87 20.88
N ALA A 219 -43.01 -4.13 19.76
CA ALA A 219 -44.12 -5.07 19.73
C ALA A 219 -43.67 -6.44 20.23
N LYS A 220 -44.42 -7.03 21.16
CA LYS A 220 -44.12 -8.31 21.80
C LYS A 220 -44.35 -9.48 20.84
N GLY A 221 -43.56 -10.53 20.96
CA GLY A 221 -43.67 -11.74 20.15
C GLY A 221 -42.74 -11.78 18.94
N ILE A 222 -43.07 -12.62 17.95
CA ILE A 222 -42.25 -12.78 16.74
C ILE A 222 -42.47 -11.60 15.81
N VAL A 223 -41.40 -10.86 15.55
CA VAL A 223 -41.38 -9.73 14.61
C VAL A 223 -40.37 -9.96 13.51
N ILE A 224 -40.57 -9.30 12.38
CA ILE A 224 -39.65 -9.29 11.24
C ILE A 224 -38.99 -7.92 11.16
N LYS A 225 -37.66 -7.88 11.25
CA LYS A 225 -36.83 -6.69 11.03
C LYS A 225 -35.77 -7.02 9.98
N ASN A 226 -35.59 -6.17 8.97
CA ASN A 226 -34.59 -6.37 7.91
C ASN A 226 -34.63 -7.79 7.28
N GLY A 227 -35.82 -8.34 7.07
CA GLY A 227 -36.03 -9.68 6.48
C GLY A 227 -35.72 -10.87 7.41
N LYS A 228 -35.37 -10.62 8.68
CA LYS A 228 -35.06 -11.66 9.68
C LYS A 228 -36.10 -11.68 10.79
N LYS A 229 -36.39 -12.88 11.32
CA LYS A 229 -37.31 -13.08 12.45
C LYS A 229 -36.58 -12.84 13.77
N PHE A 230 -37.21 -12.11 14.67
CA PHE A 230 -36.75 -11.81 16.03
C PHE A 230 -37.86 -12.09 17.03
N ILE A 231 -37.50 -12.44 18.27
CA ILE A 231 -38.45 -12.55 19.38
C ILE A 231 -38.24 -11.36 20.30
N ASN A 232 -39.19 -10.44 20.30
CA ASN A 232 -39.24 -9.35 21.26
C ASN A 232 -39.94 -9.85 22.53
N LYS A 233 -39.17 -9.97 23.62
CA LYS A 233 -39.70 -10.32 24.94
C LYS A 233 -40.42 -9.16 25.57
#